data_AF-A0A9X6S2D4-F1
#
_entry.id   AF-A0A9X6S2D4-F1
#
_cell.length_a   1.000
_cell.length_b   1.000
_cell.length_c   1.000
_cell.angle_alpha   90.00
_cell.angle_beta   90.00
_cell.angle_gamma   90.00
#
_symmetry.space_group_name_H-M   'P 1'
#
loop_
_entity.id
_entity.type
_entity.pdbx_description
1 polymer ?
#
loop_
_entity_poly.entity_id
_entity_poly.type
_entity_poly.pdbx_seq_one_letter_code
_entity_poly.pdbx_strand_id
1 'polypeptide(L)'
;MYKQWSKFVAKWESDPARYMFDTVKIKDGYIKNLNHYFKHTKVMTDKAVNEKPVRAIVESDKGNKYVFVGYVDTEYTDEDGNLVLVDYKTSSKSSFSKAKLPEKSMQLRLYAMAEHQVHGIPYDKIKARFDMAKYCTVHFKQENGKWKTSVQERYQWVEKMRKKLETKLKKTDLDPITIEEMIDTACANNDMDNLPEDIREQFYIENYFIEIDINEDDIKELNKHIGNKCDEIVALEDIEDLEGYLSYTYPYDPDNYYDKKLCAYHTSDYFKKRENLVDDLPPEENLDEDTAWLFGGEMDKQQDDETDEIMNMLFG
;
A
#
# COMPACT_ATOMS: atom_id res chain seq x y z
N MET A 1 5.08 15.58 -10.98
CA MET A 1 5.32 14.26 -10.35
C MET A 1 6.62 13.62 -10.79
N TYR A 2 6.80 13.20 -12.06
CA TYR A 2 8.02 12.48 -12.50
C TYR A 2 9.36 13.15 -12.09
N LYS A 3 9.49 14.46 -12.29
CA LYS A 3 10.72 15.20 -11.90
C LYS A 3 11.05 15.09 -10.41
N GLN A 4 10.06 15.07 -9.53
CA GLN A 4 10.26 14.90 -8.08
C GLN A 4 10.65 13.46 -7.77
N TRP A 5 9.98 12.49 -8.38
CA TRP A 5 10.32 11.08 -8.27
C TRP A 5 11.77 10.79 -8.71
N SER A 6 12.18 11.29 -9.88
CA SER A 6 13.56 11.11 -10.36
C SER A 6 14.60 11.71 -9.42
N LYS A 7 14.30 12.88 -8.82
CA LYS A 7 15.17 13.47 -7.78
C LYS A 7 15.24 12.61 -6.52
N PHE A 8 14.11 12.06 -6.09
CA PHE A 8 14.06 11.14 -4.94
C PHE A 8 14.91 9.90 -5.19
N VAL A 9 14.75 9.24 -6.36
CA VAL A 9 15.53 8.06 -6.73
C VAL A 9 17.01 8.38 -6.79
N ALA A 10 17.41 9.49 -7.43
CA ALA A 10 18.81 9.90 -7.49
C ALA A 10 19.41 10.13 -6.09
N LYS A 11 18.66 10.80 -5.20
CA LYS A 11 19.06 10.99 -3.80
C LYS A 11 19.14 9.65 -3.06
N TRP A 12 18.24 8.71 -3.35
CA TRP A 12 18.25 7.38 -2.76
C TRP A 12 19.44 6.54 -3.20
N GLU A 13 19.80 6.58 -4.48
CA GLU A 13 20.95 5.83 -4.99
C GLU A 13 22.31 6.39 -4.53
N SER A 14 22.37 7.68 -4.17
CA SER A 14 23.61 8.32 -3.70
C SER A 14 23.95 8.07 -2.23
N ASP A 15 23.08 7.40 -1.48
CA ASP A 15 23.17 7.32 -0.02
C ASP A 15 23.43 5.87 0.43
N PRO A 16 24.68 5.52 0.83
CA PRO A 16 25.07 4.16 1.15
C PRO A 16 24.46 3.63 2.46
N ALA A 17 23.84 4.49 3.26
CA ALA A 17 23.17 4.11 4.51
C ALA A 17 21.67 3.80 4.35
N ARG A 18 21.12 3.92 3.13
CA ARG A 18 19.67 3.74 2.92
C ARG A 18 19.24 2.28 2.90
N TYR A 19 17.95 2.11 3.21
CA TYR A 19 17.20 0.87 3.04
C TYR A 19 17.49 0.22 1.69
N MET A 20 18.01 -1.00 1.75
CA MET A 20 18.31 -1.81 0.59
C MET A 20 17.13 -2.70 0.23
N PHE A 21 16.91 -2.92 -1.06
CA PHE A 21 15.99 -3.96 -1.50
C PHE A 21 16.64 -5.34 -1.28
N ASP A 22 15.83 -6.34 -0.94
CA ASP A 22 16.30 -7.71 -0.72
C ASP A 22 17.06 -8.28 -1.93
N THR A 23 16.65 -7.89 -3.15
CA THR A 23 17.33 -8.32 -4.38
C THR A 23 17.35 -7.19 -5.41
N VAL A 24 18.36 -7.23 -6.29
CA VAL A 24 18.45 -6.35 -7.46
C VAL A 24 17.22 -6.48 -8.36
N LYS A 25 16.66 -7.69 -8.50
CA LYS A 25 15.44 -7.92 -9.29
C LYS A 25 14.23 -7.17 -8.72
N ILE A 26 14.07 -7.17 -7.39
CA ILE A 26 12.99 -6.43 -6.72
C ILE A 26 13.22 -4.93 -6.89
N LYS A 27 14.45 -4.44 -6.67
CA LYS A 27 14.83 -3.04 -6.91
C LYS A 27 14.42 -2.60 -8.32
N ASP A 28 14.93 -3.31 -9.34
CA ASP A 28 14.73 -2.95 -10.74
C ASP A 28 13.26 -2.98 -11.12
N GLY A 29 12.54 -4.02 -10.70
CA GLY A 29 11.11 -4.13 -10.94
C GLY A 29 10.32 -2.99 -10.30
N TYR A 30 10.64 -2.63 -9.05
CA TYR A 30 9.98 -1.53 -8.33
C TYR A 30 10.24 -0.18 -9.01
N ILE A 31 11.51 0.16 -9.22
CA ILE A 31 11.93 1.45 -9.78
C ILE A 31 11.42 1.62 -11.21
N LYS A 32 11.52 0.60 -12.08
CA LYS A 32 11.05 0.70 -13.47
C LYS A 32 9.53 0.88 -13.55
N ASN A 33 8.77 0.15 -12.73
CA ASN A 33 7.32 0.31 -12.67
C ASN A 33 6.92 1.72 -12.21
N LEU A 34 7.52 2.23 -11.15
CA LEU A 34 7.19 3.56 -10.62
C LEU A 34 7.67 4.68 -11.51
N ASN A 35 8.83 4.54 -12.17
CA ASN A 35 9.26 5.47 -13.22
C ASN A 35 8.18 5.62 -14.28
N HIS A 36 7.64 4.51 -14.80
CA HIS A 36 6.56 4.54 -15.77
C HIS A 36 5.26 5.10 -15.16
N TYR A 37 4.90 4.71 -13.93
CA TYR A 37 3.75 5.28 -13.22
C TYR A 37 3.83 6.80 -13.16
N PHE A 38 4.88 7.38 -12.59
CA PHE A 38 4.99 8.83 -12.42
C PHE A 38 5.14 9.62 -13.73
N LYS A 39 5.53 8.97 -14.84
CA LYS A 39 5.55 9.57 -16.19
C LYS A 39 4.16 9.64 -16.83
N HIS A 40 3.34 8.60 -16.66
CA HIS A 40 2.11 8.40 -17.44
C HIS A 40 0.82 8.50 -16.63
N THR A 41 0.91 8.47 -15.30
CA THR A 41 -0.26 8.62 -14.42
C THR A 41 -0.81 10.04 -14.52
N LYS A 42 -2.10 10.14 -14.81
CA LYS A 42 -2.85 11.39 -14.67
C LYS A 42 -3.13 11.67 -13.21
N VAL A 43 -2.87 12.90 -12.76
CA VAL A 43 -3.30 13.37 -11.44
C VAL A 43 -4.82 13.39 -11.41
N MET A 44 -5.43 12.86 -10.36
CA MET A 44 -6.89 12.72 -10.27
C MET A 44 -7.60 14.06 -10.12
N THR A 45 -7.06 14.96 -9.30
CA THR A 45 -7.60 16.31 -9.08
C THR A 45 -6.59 17.20 -8.35
N ASP A 46 -6.69 18.51 -8.54
CA ASP A 46 -5.87 19.51 -7.82
C ASP A 46 -6.36 19.75 -6.38
N LYS A 47 -7.51 19.17 -6.00
CA LYS A 47 -8.11 19.32 -4.65
C LYS A 47 -7.96 18.08 -3.76
N ALA A 48 -7.04 17.17 -4.12
CA ALA A 48 -6.78 15.99 -3.30
C ALA A 48 -6.14 16.38 -1.97
N VAL A 49 -6.56 15.71 -0.89
CA VAL A 49 -5.96 15.81 0.44
C VAL A 49 -5.23 14.50 0.70
N ASN A 50 -3.95 14.59 1.06
CA ASN A 50 -3.13 13.42 1.35
C ASN A 50 -2.88 13.30 2.85
N GLU A 51 -2.71 12.08 3.34
CA GLU A 51 -2.37 11.76 4.74
C GLU A 51 -3.34 12.42 5.74
N LYS A 52 -4.64 12.45 5.42
CA LYS A 52 -5.65 13.01 6.33
C LYS A 52 -5.89 12.03 7.48
N PRO A 53 -5.79 12.46 8.76
CA PRO A 53 -6.14 11.61 9.88
C PRO A 53 -7.65 11.38 9.92
N VAL A 54 -8.04 10.13 10.14
CA VAL A 54 -9.42 9.70 10.35
C VAL A 54 -9.53 8.91 11.65
N ARG A 55 -10.67 9.04 12.32
CA ARG A 55 -10.95 8.39 13.60
C ARG A 55 -12.16 7.48 13.47
N ALA A 56 -11.93 6.18 13.58
CA ALA A 56 -12.98 5.17 13.65
C ALA A 56 -13.19 4.74 15.10
N ILE A 57 -14.45 4.62 15.52
CA ILE A 57 -14.82 3.94 16.76
C ILE A 57 -15.38 2.57 16.35
N VAL A 58 -14.74 1.51 16.82
CA VAL A 58 -15.27 0.14 16.66
C VAL A 58 -15.86 -0.36 17.96
N GLU A 59 -16.86 -1.23 17.87
CA GLU A 59 -17.54 -1.81 19.02
C GLU A 59 -17.59 -3.34 18.90
N SER A 60 -17.19 -4.03 19.96
CA SER A 60 -17.25 -5.50 20.04
C SER A 60 -18.65 -6.00 20.39
N ASP A 61 -18.90 -7.30 20.25
CA ASP A 61 -20.16 -7.91 20.68
C ASP A 61 -20.40 -7.83 22.20
N LYS A 62 -19.35 -7.54 22.99
CA LYS A 62 -19.45 -7.29 24.44
C LYS A 62 -19.78 -5.82 24.77
N GLY A 63 -19.88 -4.95 23.76
CA GLY A 63 -20.09 -3.51 23.92
C GLY A 63 -18.83 -2.73 24.29
N ASN A 64 -17.65 -3.35 24.24
CA ASN A 64 -16.38 -2.65 24.42
C ASN A 64 -16.09 -1.79 23.19
N LYS A 65 -15.64 -0.55 23.43
CA LYS A 65 -15.36 0.41 22.36
C LYS A 65 -13.87 0.65 22.24
N TYR A 66 -13.38 0.61 21.02
CA TYR A 66 -11.97 0.85 20.69
C TYR A 66 -11.87 1.97 19.65
N VAL A 67 -10.86 2.81 19.81
CA VAL A 67 -10.61 3.95 18.92
C VAL A 67 -9.42 3.62 18.04
N PHE A 68 -9.63 3.72 16.73
CA PHE A 68 -8.59 3.61 15.73
C PHE A 68 -8.37 4.98 15.09
N VAL A 69 -7.11 5.40 15.06
CA VAL A 69 -6.67 6.55 14.28
C VAL A 69 -5.81 6.04 13.14
N GLY A 70 -6.15 6.43 11.91
CA GLY A 70 -5.37 6.11 10.73
C GLY A 70 -5.23 7.31 9.82
N TYR A 71 -4.34 7.21 8.83
CA TYR A 71 -4.10 8.26 7.86
C TYR A 71 -4.49 7.72 6.49
N VAL A 72 -5.42 8.41 5.81
CA VAL A 72 -5.82 8.06 4.45
C VAL A 72 -4.75 8.57 3.49
N ASP A 73 -4.13 7.68 2.72
CA ASP A 73 -3.14 8.01 1.68
C ASP A 73 -3.60 9.22 0.84
N THR A 74 -4.80 9.15 0.27
CA THR A 74 -5.42 10.26 -0.45
C THR A 74 -6.94 10.19 -0.41
N GLU A 75 -7.57 11.34 -0.20
CA GLU A 75 -8.99 11.53 -0.43
C GLU A 75 -9.27 12.71 -1.37
N TYR A 76 -10.38 12.65 -2.08
CA TYR A 76 -10.89 13.78 -2.85
C TYR A 76 -12.39 13.62 -3.18
N THR A 77 -13.04 14.70 -3.60
CA THR A 77 -14.43 14.66 -4.10
C THR A 77 -14.46 14.55 -5.62
N ASP A 78 -15.18 13.56 -6.15
CA ASP A 78 -15.35 13.40 -7.60
C ASP A 78 -16.39 14.37 -8.20
N GLU A 79 -16.54 14.35 -9.52
CA GLU A 79 -17.47 15.23 -10.25
C GLU A 79 -18.94 15.03 -9.86
N ASP A 80 -19.29 13.84 -9.37
CA ASP A 80 -20.63 13.47 -8.91
C ASP A 80 -20.86 13.83 -7.42
N GLY A 81 -19.87 14.43 -6.76
CA GLY A 81 -19.93 14.82 -5.35
C GLY A 81 -19.70 13.67 -4.37
N ASN A 82 -19.20 12.52 -4.81
CA ASN A 82 -18.86 11.40 -3.92
C ASN A 82 -17.47 11.61 -3.31
N LEU A 83 -17.29 11.18 -2.06
CA LEU A 83 -15.98 11.08 -1.43
C LEU A 83 -15.26 9.87 -2.03
N VAL A 84 -14.02 10.06 -2.48
CA VAL A 84 -13.19 9.00 -3.04
C VAL A 84 -11.96 8.82 -2.16
N LEU A 85 -11.83 7.62 -1.58
CA LEU A 85 -10.67 7.20 -0.80
C LEU A 85 -9.75 6.36 -1.70
N VAL A 86 -8.47 6.72 -1.76
CA VAL A 86 -7.46 6.06 -2.57
C VAL A 86 -6.34 5.61 -1.67
N ASP A 87 -5.95 4.35 -1.81
CA ASP A 87 -4.77 3.77 -1.17
C ASP A 87 -3.80 3.25 -2.24
N TYR A 88 -2.55 3.66 -2.18
CA TYR A 88 -1.55 3.34 -3.20
C TYR A 88 -0.84 2.03 -2.87
N LYS A 89 -0.91 1.06 -3.78
CA LYS A 89 -0.29 -0.25 -3.58
C LYS A 89 0.76 -0.56 -4.65
N THR A 90 1.95 -0.91 -4.18
CA THR A 90 3.05 -1.44 -5.00
C THR A 90 3.21 -2.95 -4.89
N SER A 91 2.26 -3.64 -4.28
CA SER A 91 2.24 -5.10 -4.17
C SER A 91 1.72 -5.75 -5.45
N SER A 92 1.82 -7.08 -5.54
CA SER A 92 1.31 -7.83 -6.70
C SER A 92 -0.22 -7.82 -6.74
N LYS A 93 -0.82 -7.65 -7.93
CA LYS A 93 -2.26 -7.74 -8.11
C LYS A 93 -2.84 -9.13 -7.73
N SER A 94 -2.02 -10.18 -7.77
CA SER A 94 -2.44 -11.52 -7.34
C SER A 94 -2.78 -11.60 -5.85
N SER A 95 -2.28 -10.68 -5.03
CA SER A 95 -2.61 -10.57 -3.62
C SER A 95 -4.01 -10.00 -3.36
N PHE A 96 -4.66 -9.46 -4.41
CA PHE A 96 -6.01 -8.87 -4.38
C PHE A 96 -6.99 -9.70 -5.20
N SER A 97 -6.84 -11.02 -5.18
CA SER A 97 -7.85 -11.92 -5.76
C SER A 97 -9.18 -11.75 -5.01
N LYS A 98 -10.30 -12.14 -5.64
CA LYS A 98 -11.64 -12.05 -5.01
C LYS A 98 -11.70 -12.64 -3.60
N ALA A 99 -10.97 -13.72 -3.34
CA ALA A 99 -10.93 -14.37 -2.03
C ALA A 99 -10.12 -13.58 -0.98
N LYS A 100 -9.09 -12.84 -1.40
CA LYS A 100 -8.22 -12.06 -0.50
C LYS A 100 -8.65 -10.61 -0.35
N LEU A 101 -9.45 -10.10 -1.29
CA LEU A 101 -9.87 -8.71 -1.33
C LEU A 101 -10.60 -8.26 -0.06
N PRO A 102 -11.53 -9.03 0.54
CA PRO A 102 -12.22 -8.62 1.77
C PRO A 102 -11.24 -8.26 2.89
N GLU A 103 -10.29 -9.16 3.19
CA GLU A 103 -9.23 -8.96 4.19
C GLU A 103 -8.34 -7.75 3.85
N LYS A 104 -7.89 -7.64 2.59
CA LYS A 104 -7.01 -6.53 2.19
C LYS A 104 -7.73 -5.19 2.17
N SER A 105 -9.05 -5.18 1.96
CA SER A 105 -9.88 -3.98 1.91
C SER A 105 -10.31 -3.46 3.28
N MET A 106 -10.06 -4.20 4.36
CA MET A 106 -10.46 -3.81 5.72
C MET A 106 -9.99 -2.40 6.09
N GLN A 107 -8.77 -2.03 5.71
CA GLN A 107 -8.23 -0.68 5.96
C GLN A 107 -9.10 0.42 5.31
N LEU A 108 -9.36 0.33 3.99
CA LEU A 108 -10.19 1.29 3.27
C LEU A 108 -11.64 1.31 3.78
N ARG A 109 -12.17 0.14 4.12
CA ARG A 109 -13.51 0.01 4.73
C ARG A 109 -13.58 0.69 6.10
N LEU A 110 -12.53 0.56 6.92
CA LEU A 110 -12.43 1.24 8.20
C LEU A 110 -12.37 2.77 8.04
N TYR A 111 -11.65 3.26 7.03
CA TYR A 111 -11.63 4.69 6.69
C TYR A 111 -13.01 5.19 6.22
N ALA A 112 -13.71 4.42 5.37
CA ALA A 112 -15.07 4.75 4.98
C ALA A 112 -16.03 4.80 6.17
N MET A 113 -15.90 3.87 7.12
CA MET A 113 -16.66 3.88 8.38
C MET A 113 -16.34 5.11 9.22
N ALA A 114 -15.06 5.51 9.33
CA ALA A 114 -14.66 6.71 10.06
C ALA A 114 -15.31 7.98 9.48
N GLU A 115 -15.24 8.13 8.15
CA GLU A 115 -15.84 9.27 7.43
C GLU A 115 -17.37 9.30 7.61
N HIS A 116 -18.02 8.14 7.56
CA HIS A 116 -19.43 8.01 7.86
C HIS A 116 -19.77 8.42 9.30
N GLN A 117 -19.01 7.94 10.29
CA GLN A 117 -19.25 8.24 11.71
C GLN A 117 -19.05 9.72 12.05
N VAL A 118 -18.00 10.35 11.51
CA VAL A 118 -17.63 11.73 11.87
C VAL A 118 -18.43 12.75 11.07
N HIS A 119 -18.67 12.50 9.78
CA HIS A 119 -19.27 13.48 8.88
C HIS A 119 -20.69 13.11 8.42
N GLY A 120 -21.19 11.92 8.76
CA GLY A 120 -22.52 11.46 8.36
C GLY A 120 -22.64 11.15 6.87
N ILE A 121 -21.53 10.95 6.15
CA ILE A 121 -21.55 10.68 4.70
C ILE A 121 -22.16 9.30 4.45
N PRO A 122 -23.23 9.17 3.65
CA PRO A 122 -23.80 7.87 3.31
C PRO A 122 -22.79 6.94 2.63
N TYR A 123 -22.82 5.65 2.94
CA TYR A 123 -21.85 4.67 2.39
C TYR A 123 -21.87 4.59 0.86
N ASP A 124 -23.03 4.74 0.23
CA ASP A 124 -23.18 4.77 -1.24
C ASP A 124 -22.57 6.04 -1.88
N LYS A 125 -22.22 7.05 -1.06
CA LYS A 125 -21.50 8.26 -1.44
C LYS A 125 -20.00 8.20 -1.13
N ILE A 126 -19.50 7.05 -0.65
CA ILE A 126 -18.07 6.81 -0.42
C ILE A 126 -17.59 5.75 -1.41
N LYS A 127 -16.72 6.16 -2.33
CA LYS A 127 -15.99 5.26 -3.24
C LYS A 127 -14.62 4.98 -2.62
N ALA A 128 -14.18 3.73 -2.62
CA ALA A 128 -12.86 3.37 -2.14
C ALA A 128 -12.15 2.48 -3.16
N ARG A 129 -10.84 2.68 -3.32
CA ARG A 129 -10.06 1.90 -4.29
C ARG A 129 -8.58 1.84 -3.99
N PHE A 130 -7.97 0.77 -4.47
CA PHE A 130 -6.52 0.68 -4.58
C PHE A 130 -6.04 1.25 -5.91
N ASP A 131 -5.08 2.19 -5.89
CA ASP A 131 -4.28 2.52 -7.07
C ASP A 131 -3.05 1.61 -7.12
N MET A 132 -3.10 0.64 -8.03
CA MET A 132 -2.06 -0.37 -8.18
C MET A 132 -0.91 0.18 -9.02
N ALA A 133 0.00 0.93 -8.40
CA ALA A 133 1.04 1.67 -9.09
C ALA A 133 1.97 0.82 -9.97
N LYS A 134 2.10 -0.48 -9.70
CA LYS A 134 2.86 -1.43 -10.54
C LYS A 134 2.20 -1.82 -11.86
N TYR A 135 0.89 -1.60 -11.97
CA TYR A 135 0.08 -2.12 -13.06
C TYR A 135 -0.63 -0.98 -13.80
N CYS A 136 -0.94 -1.21 -15.06
CA CYS A 136 -1.76 -0.35 -15.89
C CYS A 136 -2.78 -1.19 -16.68
N THR A 137 -3.87 -0.55 -17.05
CA THR A 137 -4.85 -1.13 -17.97
C THR A 137 -4.45 -0.71 -19.38
N VAL A 138 -4.05 -1.68 -20.20
CA VAL A 138 -3.78 -1.47 -21.63
C VAL A 138 -5.06 -1.70 -22.40
N HIS A 139 -5.52 -0.66 -23.09
CA HIS A 139 -6.64 -0.70 -24.01
C HIS A 139 -6.12 -0.89 -25.43
N PHE A 140 -6.74 -1.79 -26.19
CA PHE A 140 -6.37 -2.04 -27.57
C PHE A 140 -7.58 -2.34 -28.45
N LYS A 141 -7.57 -1.85 -29.68
CA LYS A 141 -8.64 -2.07 -30.66
C LYS A 141 -8.51 -3.46 -31.30
N GLN A 142 -9.58 -4.24 -31.27
CA GLN A 142 -9.67 -5.52 -31.97
C GLN A 142 -9.99 -5.31 -33.46
N GLU A 143 -9.85 -6.36 -34.26
CA GLU A 143 -10.12 -6.34 -35.71
C GLU A 143 -11.56 -5.98 -36.07
N ASN A 144 -12.51 -6.32 -35.19
CA ASN A 144 -13.92 -5.93 -35.33
C ASN A 144 -14.19 -4.48 -34.89
N GLY A 145 -13.15 -3.69 -34.62
CA GLY A 145 -13.24 -2.30 -34.17
C GLY A 145 -13.56 -2.10 -32.69
N LYS A 146 -13.88 -3.17 -31.93
CA LYS A 146 -14.20 -3.06 -30.50
C LYS A 146 -12.94 -2.90 -29.65
N TRP A 147 -13.03 -2.09 -28.60
CA TRP A 147 -11.97 -1.98 -27.61
C TRP A 147 -11.97 -3.17 -26.65
N LYS A 148 -10.77 -3.64 -26.31
CA LYS A 148 -10.56 -4.65 -25.28
C LYS A 148 -9.44 -4.19 -24.35
N THR A 149 -9.52 -4.63 -23.10
CA THR A 149 -8.56 -4.27 -22.07
C THR A 149 -7.69 -5.45 -21.65
N SER A 150 -6.52 -5.15 -21.11
CA SER A 150 -5.65 -6.12 -20.46
C SER A 150 -4.81 -5.44 -19.39
N VAL A 151 -4.81 -6.00 -18.18
CA VAL A 151 -3.99 -5.49 -17.07
C VAL A 151 -2.57 -6.02 -17.22
N GLN A 152 -1.59 -5.13 -17.25
CA GLN A 152 -0.18 -5.45 -17.44
C GLN A 152 0.70 -4.76 -16.39
N GLU A 153 1.88 -5.33 -16.12
CA GLU A 153 2.91 -4.64 -15.35
C GLU A 153 3.51 -3.52 -16.18
N ARG A 154 3.65 -2.35 -15.57
CA ARG A 154 4.03 -1.12 -16.26
C ARG A 154 5.39 -1.19 -16.92
N TYR A 155 6.37 -1.86 -16.31
CA TYR A 155 7.73 -1.89 -16.87
C TYR A 155 7.88 -2.72 -18.15
N GLN A 156 6.88 -3.54 -18.50
CA GLN A 156 6.95 -4.50 -19.60
C GLN A 156 5.63 -4.57 -20.39
N TRP A 157 4.80 -3.53 -20.34
CA TRP A 157 3.45 -3.59 -20.91
C TRP A 157 3.48 -3.72 -22.43
N VAL A 158 4.45 -3.10 -23.11
CA VAL A 158 4.60 -3.18 -24.57
C VAL A 158 5.01 -4.58 -25.01
N GLU A 159 5.95 -5.21 -24.29
CA GLU A 159 6.35 -6.60 -24.56
C GLU A 159 5.16 -7.56 -24.44
N LYS A 160 4.24 -7.31 -23.51
CA LYS A 160 2.99 -8.09 -23.41
C LYS A 160 2.04 -7.87 -24.58
N MET A 161 2.17 -6.76 -25.31
CA MET A 161 1.41 -6.46 -26.52
C MET A 161 2.11 -6.89 -27.82
N ARG A 162 3.34 -7.42 -27.79
CA ARG A 162 4.14 -7.84 -28.97
C ARG A 162 3.32 -8.54 -30.05
N LYS A 163 2.63 -9.65 -29.72
CA LYS A 163 1.82 -10.42 -30.69
C LYS A 163 0.70 -9.59 -31.35
N LYS A 164 0.14 -8.62 -30.62
CA LYS A 164 -0.90 -7.74 -31.16
C LYS A 164 -0.30 -6.71 -32.12
N LEU A 165 0.87 -6.17 -31.77
CA LEU A 165 1.63 -5.29 -32.66
C LEU A 165 2.00 -6.03 -33.94
N GLU A 166 2.54 -7.24 -33.86
CA GLU A 166 2.86 -8.09 -35.02
C GLU A 166 1.66 -8.28 -35.95
N THR A 167 0.49 -8.59 -35.38
CA THR A 167 -0.73 -8.84 -36.15
C THR A 167 -1.19 -7.59 -36.92
N LYS A 168 -1.01 -6.40 -36.32
CA LYS A 168 -1.42 -5.14 -36.92
C LYS A 168 -0.41 -4.64 -37.95
N LEU A 169 0.88 -4.67 -37.61
CA LEU A 169 1.96 -4.22 -38.50
C LEU A 169 2.08 -5.09 -39.76
N LYS A 170 1.78 -6.40 -39.67
CA LYS A 170 1.72 -7.30 -40.86
C LYS A 170 0.65 -6.93 -41.90
N LYS A 171 -0.25 -5.99 -41.59
CA LYS A 171 -1.27 -5.48 -42.51
C LYS A 171 -0.87 -4.17 -43.18
N THR A 172 0.28 -3.63 -42.79
CA THR A 172 0.90 -2.48 -43.45
C THR A 172 1.77 -2.96 -44.61
N ASP A 173 2.23 -2.04 -45.45
CA ASP A 173 3.13 -2.34 -46.56
C ASP A 173 4.62 -2.47 -46.13
N LEU A 174 4.89 -2.55 -44.81
CA LEU A 174 6.23 -2.70 -44.26
C LEU A 174 6.75 -4.13 -44.46
N ASP A 175 8.05 -4.25 -44.72
CA ASP A 175 8.69 -5.57 -44.83
C ASP A 175 8.85 -6.24 -43.44
N PRO A 176 8.96 -7.59 -43.39
CA PRO A 176 9.02 -8.31 -42.12
C PRO A 176 10.19 -7.94 -41.19
N ILE A 177 11.35 -7.55 -41.74
CA ILE A 177 12.53 -7.21 -40.95
C ILE A 177 12.28 -5.87 -40.25
N THR A 178 11.80 -4.88 -41.00
CA THR A 178 11.41 -3.57 -40.45
C THR A 178 10.35 -3.73 -39.34
N ILE A 179 9.36 -4.60 -39.54
CA ILE A 179 8.33 -4.87 -38.50
C ILE A 179 8.97 -5.41 -37.22
N GLU A 180 9.88 -6.36 -37.32
CA GLU A 180 10.57 -6.95 -36.17
C GLU A 180 11.42 -5.92 -35.43
N GLU A 181 12.23 -5.14 -36.15
CA GLU A 181 13.06 -4.06 -35.58
C GLU A 181 12.21 -2.99 -34.86
N MET A 182 11.07 -2.62 -35.45
CA MET A 182 10.14 -1.66 -34.84
C MET A 182 9.56 -2.19 -33.53
N ILE A 183 9.15 -3.45 -33.50
CA ILE A 183 8.60 -4.07 -32.29
C ILE A 183 9.66 -4.23 -31.22
N ASP A 184 10.86 -4.68 -31.57
CA ASP A 184 11.97 -4.82 -30.63
C ASP A 184 12.34 -3.47 -30.00
N THR A 185 12.39 -2.41 -30.80
CA THR A 185 12.64 -1.04 -30.33
C THR A 185 11.53 -0.57 -29.38
N ALA A 186 10.27 -0.79 -29.73
CA ALA A 186 9.11 -0.44 -28.89
C ALA A 186 9.17 -1.18 -27.54
N CYS A 187 9.47 -2.47 -27.56
CA CYS A 187 9.60 -3.28 -26.35
C CYS A 187 10.79 -2.85 -25.47
N ALA A 188 11.93 -2.51 -26.07
CA ALA A 188 13.11 -2.05 -25.36
C ALA A 188 12.89 -0.69 -24.66
N ASN A 189 12.22 0.24 -25.34
CA ASN A 189 11.88 1.54 -24.77
C ASN A 189 10.66 1.49 -23.84
N ASN A 190 9.84 0.44 -23.95
CA ASN A 190 8.56 0.28 -23.27
C ASN A 190 7.60 1.44 -23.55
N ASP A 191 7.61 1.90 -24.80
CA ASP A 191 6.67 2.84 -25.42
C ASP A 191 6.35 2.40 -26.86
N MET A 192 5.53 3.16 -27.58
CA MET A 192 5.14 2.86 -28.96
C MET A 192 5.51 4.01 -29.90
N ASP A 193 6.41 4.91 -29.49
CA ASP A 193 6.64 6.19 -30.19
C ASP A 193 7.21 5.98 -31.59
N ASN A 194 7.99 4.92 -31.79
CA ASN A 194 8.57 4.55 -33.07
C ASN A 194 7.58 3.87 -34.04
N LEU A 195 6.35 3.57 -33.62
CA LEU A 195 5.35 2.90 -34.45
C LEU A 195 4.55 3.90 -35.31
N PRO A 196 3.94 3.45 -36.43
CA PRO A 196 3.09 4.28 -37.26
C PRO A 196 1.88 4.81 -36.48
N GLU A 197 1.43 6.02 -36.81
CA GLU A 197 0.38 6.72 -36.07
C GLU A 197 -0.94 5.94 -36.03
N ASP A 198 -1.36 5.37 -37.15
CA ASP A 198 -2.55 4.54 -37.27
C ASP A 198 -2.50 3.29 -36.38
N ILE A 199 -1.30 2.78 -36.09
CA ILE A 199 -1.09 1.69 -35.13
C ILE A 199 -1.14 2.22 -33.70
N ARG A 200 -0.47 3.34 -33.40
CA ARG A 200 -0.44 3.93 -32.05
C ARG A 200 -1.84 4.29 -31.55
N GLU A 201 -2.67 4.89 -32.40
CA GLU A 201 -4.05 5.28 -32.06
C GLU A 201 -4.96 4.10 -31.70
N GLN A 202 -4.53 2.87 -32.00
CA GLN A 202 -5.26 1.65 -31.62
C GLN A 202 -4.90 1.15 -30.22
N PHE A 203 -4.07 1.87 -29.46
CA PHE A 203 -3.68 1.57 -28.09
C PHE A 203 -3.70 2.81 -27.21
N TYR A 204 -4.08 2.63 -25.95
CA TYR A 204 -3.81 3.61 -24.90
C TYR A 204 -3.72 2.92 -23.54
N ILE A 205 -3.18 3.62 -22.55
CA ILE A 205 -3.03 3.10 -21.19
C ILE A 205 -3.76 3.98 -20.18
N GLU A 206 -4.28 3.34 -19.14
CA GLU A 206 -4.85 3.99 -17.97
C GLU A 206 -4.29 3.38 -16.69
N ASN A 207 -4.48 4.07 -15.57
CA ASN A 207 -4.17 3.49 -14.27
C ASN A 207 -5.02 2.23 -14.03
N TYR A 208 -4.46 1.30 -13.26
CA TYR A 208 -5.17 0.12 -12.83
C TYR A 208 -5.67 0.34 -11.41
N PHE A 209 -6.99 0.48 -11.27
CA PHE A 209 -7.65 0.56 -9.99
C PHE A 209 -8.31 -0.78 -9.64
N ILE A 210 -8.30 -1.11 -8.35
CA ILE A 210 -9.16 -2.15 -7.79
C ILE A 210 -10.20 -1.44 -6.94
N GLU A 211 -11.42 -1.35 -7.47
CA GLU A 211 -12.56 -0.76 -6.77
C GLU A 211 -13.00 -1.67 -5.62
N ILE A 212 -13.34 -1.05 -4.49
CA ILE A 212 -13.83 -1.70 -3.28
C ILE A 212 -15.29 -1.33 -3.09
N ASP A 213 -16.13 -2.36 -3.00
CA ASP A 213 -17.53 -2.16 -2.66
C ASP A 213 -17.64 -1.75 -1.18
N ILE A 214 -18.19 -0.56 -0.97
CA ILE A 214 -18.54 -0.02 0.34
C ILE A 214 -20.05 -0.17 0.52
N ASN A 215 -20.45 -1.05 1.42
CA ASN A 215 -21.85 -1.27 1.78
C ASN A 215 -21.98 -1.41 3.29
N GLU A 216 -23.15 -1.03 3.80
CA GLU A 216 -23.37 -0.90 5.24
C GLU A 216 -23.26 -2.23 6.00
N ASP A 217 -23.74 -3.33 5.41
CA ASP A 217 -23.74 -4.65 6.05
C ASP A 217 -22.31 -5.18 6.24
N ASP A 218 -21.47 -5.10 5.20
CA ASP A 218 -20.05 -5.45 5.27
C ASP A 218 -19.30 -4.59 6.30
N ILE A 219 -19.65 -3.31 6.43
CA ILE A 219 -19.03 -2.41 7.41
C ILE A 219 -19.45 -2.79 8.84
N LYS A 220 -20.72 -3.15 9.05
CA LYS A 220 -21.19 -3.64 10.36
C LYS A 220 -20.50 -4.94 10.76
N GLU A 221 -20.32 -5.86 9.82
CA GLU A 221 -19.58 -7.10 10.07
C GLU A 221 -18.11 -6.82 10.37
N LEU A 222 -17.47 -5.91 9.61
CA LEU A 222 -16.10 -5.50 9.86
C LEU A 222 -15.92 -4.86 11.23
N ASN A 223 -16.83 -3.97 11.62
CA ASN A 223 -16.83 -3.30 12.93
C ASN A 223 -16.77 -4.35 14.06
N LYS A 224 -17.70 -5.32 14.04
CA LYS A 224 -17.74 -6.40 15.02
C LYS A 224 -16.49 -7.28 14.97
N HIS A 225 -16.03 -7.62 13.77
CA HIS A 225 -14.84 -8.43 13.59
C HIS A 225 -13.62 -7.79 14.24
N ILE A 226 -13.37 -6.49 13.98
CA ILE A 226 -12.26 -5.75 14.57
C ILE A 226 -12.46 -5.61 16.08
N GLY A 227 -13.65 -5.20 16.53
CA GLY A 227 -13.94 -5.05 17.96
C GLY A 227 -13.72 -6.34 18.75
N ASN A 228 -14.18 -7.47 18.23
CA ASN A 228 -13.96 -8.78 18.86
C ASN A 228 -12.48 -9.18 18.85
N LYS A 229 -11.72 -8.83 17.80
CA LYS A 229 -10.27 -9.04 17.78
C LYS A 229 -9.54 -8.17 18.80
N CYS A 230 -10.00 -6.94 19.04
CA CYS A 230 -9.47 -6.12 20.12
C CYS A 230 -9.76 -6.73 21.49
N ASP A 231 -10.96 -7.26 21.72
CA ASP A 231 -11.28 -8.00 22.96
C ASP A 231 -10.35 -9.20 23.16
N GLU A 232 -10.08 -9.97 22.08
CA GLU A 232 -9.14 -11.08 22.13
C GLU A 232 -7.73 -10.63 22.50
N ILE A 233 -7.24 -9.54 21.87
CA ILE A 233 -5.89 -9.00 22.12
C ILE A 233 -5.76 -8.51 23.57
N VAL A 234 -6.71 -7.74 24.08
CA VAL A 234 -6.68 -7.26 25.47
C VAL A 234 -6.70 -8.43 26.44
N ALA A 235 -7.47 -9.49 26.15
CA ALA A 235 -7.49 -10.68 27.00
C ALA A 235 -6.16 -11.46 27.01
N LEU A 236 -5.28 -11.27 26.01
CA LEU A 236 -3.93 -11.86 26.05
C LEU A 236 -3.05 -11.20 27.11
N GLU A 237 -3.30 -9.94 27.47
CA GLU A 237 -2.52 -9.23 28.49
C GLU A 237 -2.68 -9.84 29.89
N ASP A 238 -3.78 -10.56 30.13
CA ASP A 238 -4.08 -11.23 31.40
C ASP A 238 -3.49 -12.65 31.50
N ILE A 239 -2.77 -13.14 30.48
CA ILE A 239 -2.16 -14.48 30.48
C ILE A 239 -0.87 -14.47 31.32
N GLU A 240 -0.84 -15.29 32.38
CA GLU A 240 0.32 -15.41 33.31
C GLU A 240 1.63 -15.79 32.60
N ASP A 241 1.58 -16.75 31.66
CA ASP A 241 2.71 -17.13 30.80
C ASP A 241 2.41 -16.78 29.32
N LEU A 242 2.39 -15.47 29.04
CA LEU A 242 2.13 -14.97 27.69
C LEU A 242 3.21 -15.40 26.69
N GLU A 243 4.49 -15.42 27.09
CA GLU A 243 5.58 -15.85 26.20
C GLU A 243 5.45 -17.31 25.78
N GLY A 244 5.17 -18.20 26.74
CA GLY A 244 4.93 -19.62 26.48
C GLY A 244 3.70 -19.84 25.60
N TYR A 245 2.60 -19.13 25.86
CA TYR A 245 1.41 -19.14 25.02
C TYR A 245 1.72 -18.72 23.57
N LEU A 246 2.38 -17.58 23.38
CA LEU A 246 2.74 -17.06 22.05
C LEU A 246 3.69 -18.01 21.31
N SER A 247 4.69 -18.57 21.99
CA SER A 247 5.62 -19.51 21.37
C SER A 247 4.94 -20.81 20.91
N TYR A 248 3.88 -21.25 21.60
CA TYR A 248 3.13 -22.45 21.24
C TYR A 248 2.11 -22.18 20.13
N THR A 249 1.36 -21.08 20.22
CA THR A 249 0.25 -20.77 19.31
C THR A 249 0.71 -20.06 18.03
N TYR A 250 1.76 -19.25 18.11
CA TYR A 250 2.32 -18.48 17.00
C TYR A 250 3.82 -18.74 16.86
N PRO A 251 4.21 -20.00 16.58
CA PRO A 251 5.61 -20.35 16.46
C PRO A 251 6.26 -19.62 15.28
N TYR A 252 7.52 -19.25 15.46
CA TYR A 252 8.33 -18.67 14.38
C TYR A 252 8.40 -19.62 13.18
N ASP A 253 8.07 -19.09 12.00
CA ASP A 253 8.19 -19.79 10.72
C ASP A 253 9.35 -19.20 9.89
N PRO A 254 10.48 -19.92 9.73
CA PRO A 254 11.62 -19.45 8.95
C PRO A 254 11.34 -19.28 7.45
N ASP A 255 10.28 -19.89 6.94
CA ASP A 255 9.82 -19.75 5.55
C ASP A 255 8.84 -18.59 5.38
N ASN A 256 8.31 -18.05 6.48
CA ASN A 256 7.48 -16.85 6.48
C ASN A 256 8.36 -15.60 6.37
N TYR A 257 8.10 -14.79 5.35
CA TYR A 257 8.84 -13.55 5.12
C TYR A 257 8.64 -12.52 6.23
N TYR A 258 7.42 -12.38 6.75
CA TYR A 258 7.12 -11.45 7.85
C TYR A 258 7.96 -11.83 9.07
N ASP A 259 7.90 -13.10 9.48
CA ASP A 259 8.67 -13.61 10.60
C ASP A 259 10.18 -13.41 10.37
N LYS A 260 10.68 -13.76 9.19
CA LYS A 260 12.11 -13.69 8.91
C LYS A 260 12.67 -12.27 8.79
N LYS A 261 11.87 -11.29 8.38
CA LYS A 261 12.36 -9.98 7.90
C LYS A 261 11.67 -8.75 8.49
N LEU A 262 10.43 -8.87 8.95
CA LEU A 262 9.59 -7.74 9.36
C LEU A 262 9.22 -7.78 10.85
N CYS A 263 9.18 -8.97 11.43
CA CYS A 263 8.95 -9.13 12.86
C CYS A 263 10.28 -8.94 13.59
N ALA A 264 10.35 -7.93 14.46
CA ALA A 264 11.50 -7.74 15.35
C ALA A 264 11.42 -8.60 16.62
N TYR A 265 10.28 -9.28 16.83
CA TYR A 265 9.99 -10.02 18.04
C TYR A 265 9.76 -11.50 17.75
N HIS A 266 10.57 -12.37 18.36
CA HIS A 266 10.40 -13.81 18.28
C HIS A 266 10.66 -14.44 19.65
N THR A 267 9.64 -15.09 20.18
CA THR A 267 9.73 -15.82 21.45
C THR A 267 10.39 -17.19 21.29
N SER A 268 10.50 -17.71 20.06
CA SER A 268 11.02 -19.06 19.82
C SER A 268 12.51 -19.21 20.16
N ASP A 269 12.86 -20.26 20.89
CA ASP A 269 14.24 -20.66 21.17
C ASP A 269 15.07 -20.86 19.90
N TYR A 270 14.43 -21.30 18.81
CA TYR A 270 15.09 -21.48 17.52
C TYR A 270 15.61 -20.16 16.94
N PHE A 271 14.79 -19.09 16.99
CA PHE A 271 15.21 -17.77 16.54
C PHE A 271 16.32 -17.21 17.44
N LYS A 272 16.12 -17.26 18.77
CA LYS A 272 17.11 -16.78 19.75
C LYS A 272 18.48 -17.46 19.52
N LYS A 273 18.51 -18.78 19.28
CA LYS A 273 19.74 -19.53 18.96
C LYS A 273 20.35 -19.16 17.60
N ARG A 274 19.53 -18.90 16.58
CA ARG A 274 20.01 -18.55 15.23
C ARG A 274 20.70 -17.19 15.18
N GLU A 275 20.16 -16.20 15.89
CA GLU A 275 20.68 -14.83 15.92
C GLU A 275 21.80 -14.62 16.95
N ASN A 276 22.36 -15.70 17.53
CA ASN A 276 23.35 -15.64 18.61
C ASN A 276 22.87 -14.85 19.86
N LEU A 277 21.56 -14.77 20.11
CA LEU A 277 20.98 -14.08 21.28
C LEU A 277 20.97 -14.95 22.55
N VAL A 278 21.53 -16.17 22.49
CA VAL A 278 21.48 -17.15 23.60
C VAL A 278 22.81 -17.29 24.34
N ASP A 279 23.91 -16.78 23.81
CA ASP A 279 25.19 -16.71 24.51
C ASP A 279 25.67 -15.24 24.52
N ASP A 280 25.81 -14.67 25.73
CA ASP A 280 26.25 -13.30 26.05
C ASP A 280 25.20 -12.17 26.08
N LEU A 281 24.07 -12.36 26.77
CA LEU A 281 23.48 -11.22 27.48
C LEU A 281 24.12 -11.16 28.88
N PRO A 282 24.92 -10.12 29.20
CA PRO A 282 25.33 -9.91 30.58
C PRO A 282 24.08 -9.80 31.46
N PRO A 283 24.13 -10.27 32.72
CA PRO A 283 22.98 -10.17 33.62
C PRO A 283 22.50 -8.72 33.65
N GLU A 284 21.17 -8.53 33.59
CA GLU A 284 20.54 -7.21 33.64
C GLU A 284 21.17 -6.37 34.75
N GLU A 285 22.00 -5.42 34.36
CA GLU A 285 22.36 -4.33 35.25
C GLU A 285 21.06 -3.55 35.47
N ASN A 286 20.65 -3.42 36.74
CA ASN A 286 19.57 -2.53 37.12
C ASN A 286 19.84 -1.18 36.45
N LEU A 287 19.02 -0.85 35.45
CA LEU A 287 18.97 0.48 34.83
C LEU A 287 18.26 1.44 35.79
N ASP A 288 18.74 1.49 37.03
CA ASP A 288 18.37 2.52 37.98
C ASP A 288 19.50 3.55 38.04
N GLU A 289 19.08 4.81 37.97
CA GLU A 289 19.82 6.06 38.21
C GLU A 289 20.59 6.73 37.05
N ASP A 290 21.25 6.01 36.13
CA ASP A 290 22.16 6.70 35.17
C ASP A 290 21.57 7.04 33.77
N THR A 291 20.37 6.58 33.42
CA THR A 291 19.73 6.89 32.11
C THR A 291 18.65 7.97 32.17
N ALA A 292 18.31 8.47 33.36
CA ALA A 292 17.27 9.47 33.58
C ALA A 292 17.53 10.81 32.84
N TRP A 293 18.79 11.13 32.54
CA TRP A 293 19.15 12.34 31.81
C TRP A 293 18.95 12.21 30.28
N LEU A 294 18.90 11.00 29.74
CA LEU A 294 18.78 10.75 28.28
C LEU A 294 17.38 11.06 27.74
N PHE A 295 16.36 11.08 28.61
CA PHE A 295 14.97 11.42 28.29
C PHE A 295 14.52 12.77 28.90
N GLY A 296 15.46 13.69 29.17
CA GLY A 296 15.12 15.06 29.54
C GLY A 296 14.71 15.23 31.00
N GLY A 297 15.31 14.48 31.92
CA GLY A 297 15.23 14.75 33.35
C GLY A 297 16.01 16.00 33.75
N GLU A 298 15.49 17.19 33.44
CA GLU A 298 15.55 18.34 34.34
C GLU A 298 14.10 18.78 34.58
N MET A 299 13.60 18.50 35.78
CA MET A 299 12.44 19.19 36.32
C MET A 299 12.82 20.66 36.50
N ASP A 300 12.41 21.51 35.57
CA ASP A 300 12.13 22.90 35.88
C ASP A 300 10.62 23.16 35.71
N LYS A 301 9.98 23.40 36.85
CA LYS A 301 8.54 23.64 36.99
C LYS A 301 8.20 25.01 36.42
N GLN A 302 7.83 25.10 35.14
CA GLN A 302 7.01 26.19 34.58
C GLN A 302 6.68 25.98 33.09
N GLN A 303 5.80 25.03 32.75
CA GLN A 303 5.08 25.06 31.46
C GLN A 303 3.86 24.11 31.44
N ASP A 304 3.00 24.18 32.45
CA ASP A 304 1.76 23.37 32.49
C ASP A 304 0.52 24.07 31.90
N ASP A 305 0.57 25.35 31.53
CA ASP A 305 -0.66 26.08 31.18
C ASP A 305 -1.03 26.05 29.68
N GLU A 306 -0.10 25.82 28.74
CA GLU A 306 -0.40 25.84 27.28
C GLU A 306 -0.87 24.48 26.73
N THR A 307 -0.45 23.37 27.35
CA THR A 307 -0.78 22.01 26.89
C THR A 307 -2.24 21.65 27.22
N ASP A 308 -2.76 22.19 28.33
CA ASP A 308 -4.14 21.98 28.76
C ASP A 308 -5.16 22.78 27.92
N GLU A 309 -4.77 23.91 27.33
CA GLU A 309 -5.63 24.66 26.38
C GLU A 309 -5.82 23.89 25.05
N ILE A 310 -4.76 23.27 24.54
CA ILE A 310 -4.82 22.49 23.28
C ILE A 310 -5.63 21.19 23.48
N MET A 311 -5.47 20.53 24.62
CA MET A 311 -6.23 19.32 24.94
C MET A 311 -7.72 19.63 25.18
N ASN A 312 -8.05 20.76 25.81
CA ASN A 312 -9.46 21.19 25.95
C ASN A 312 -10.09 21.62 24.60
N MET A 313 -9.31 22.08 23.62
CA MET A 313 -9.82 22.35 22.26
C MET A 313 -10.07 21.07 21.44
N LEU A 314 -9.36 19.97 21.73
CA LEU A 314 -9.46 18.72 20.96
C LEU A 314 -10.46 17.71 21.55
N PHE A 315 -10.74 17.81 22.86
CA PHE A 315 -11.58 16.86 23.58
C PHE A 315 -12.77 17.50 24.31
N GLY A 316 -12.98 18.81 24.15
CA GLY A 316 -14.14 19.56 24.64
C GLY A 316 -15.35 19.52 23.72
#